data_AF-A0A382S345-F1
#
_entry.id   AF-A0A382S345-F1
#
_cell.length_a   1.000
_cell.length_b   1.000
_cell.length_c   1.000
_cell.angle_alpha   90.00
_cell.angle_beta   90.00
_cell.angle_gamma   90.00
#
_symmetry.space_group_name_H-M   'P 1'
#
loop_
_entity.id
_entity.type
_entity.pdbx_description
1 polymer ?
#
loop_
_entity_poly.entity_id
_entity_poly.type
_entity_poly.pdbx_seq_one_letter_code
_entity_poly.pdbx_strand_id
1 'polypeptide(L)'
;CFSEICIRHMEPYEGELHRGWHRDRAHLLDHPLRMDYIQLMVYLADVDETTHCFSISPESIDQDVLDTEAQLEHGGIQDLYGESGTAILFNVSVLHTATTRKTNQERKSVQVYYGHQHQPYLSEDSIITTRLWRDHPDSDVRDFYSVFNRKTREYIQRVEDDSNLPLEEVLELLVEIDYETGKRQRPA
;
A
#
# COMPACT_ATOMS: atom_id res chain seq x y z
N CYS A 1 -5.43 -0.42 -12.30
CA CYS A 1 -6.28 -1.34 -11.53
C CYS A 1 -5.97 -1.24 -10.05
N PHE A 2 -6.97 -1.48 -9.21
CA PHE A 2 -6.77 -1.62 -7.77
C PHE A 2 -5.83 -2.79 -7.47
N SER A 3 -4.95 -2.64 -6.49
CA SER A 3 -4.08 -3.73 -6.05
C SER A 3 -4.14 -3.98 -4.55
N GLU A 4 -4.12 -2.94 -3.73
CA GLU A 4 -4.12 -3.07 -2.27
C GLU A 4 -4.72 -1.82 -1.63
N ILE A 5 -5.37 -1.99 -0.49
CA ILE A 5 -5.65 -0.95 0.50
C ILE A 5 -5.21 -1.42 1.88
N CYS A 6 -4.48 -0.58 2.59
CA CYS A 6 -4.13 -0.79 3.98
C CYS A 6 -4.30 0.47 4.82
N ILE A 7 -4.54 0.27 6.12
CA ILE A 7 -4.50 1.34 7.11
C ILE A 7 -3.17 1.21 7.83
N ARG A 8 -2.44 2.31 7.96
CA ARG A 8 -1.19 2.38 8.71
C ARG A 8 -1.40 3.28 9.90
N HIS A 9 -1.10 2.75 11.08
CA HIS A 9 -1.11 3.46 12.35
C HIS A 9 0.32 3.47 12.88
N MET A 10 0.81 4.67 13.19
CA MET A 10 2.05 4.88 13.93
C MET A 10 1.68 5.44 15.29
N GLU A 11 1.98 4.67 16.33
CA GLU A 11 1.78 5.03 17.72
C GLU A 11 2.75 6.12 18.19
N PRO A 12 2.50 6.77 19.33
CA PRO A 12 3.49 7.65 19.96
C PRO A 12 4.84 6.94 20.14
N TYR A 13 5.92 7.71 20.05
CA TYR A 13 7.26 7.17 20.02
C TYR A 13 8.22 8.06 20.81
N GLU A 14 9.02 7.45 21.69
CA GLU A 14 9.96 8.17 22.57
C GLU A 14 11.44 8.03 22.17
N GLY A 15 11.73 7.23 21.13
CA GLY A 15 13.08 6.94 20.68
C GLY A 15 13.67 7.98 19.73
N GLU A 16 14.85 7.67 19.21
CA GLU A 16 15.58 8.51 18.25
C GLU A 16 14.93 8.55 16.87
N LEU A 17 15.14 9.65 16.14
CA LEU A 17 14.65 9.78 14.78
C LEU A 17 15.13 8.61 13.93
N HIS A 18 14.20 7.92 13.27
CA HIS A 18 14.49 6.74 12.46
C HIS A 18 13.83 6.82 11.08
N ARG A 19 14.59 6.39 10.07
CA ARG A 19 14.18 6.33 8.66
C ARG A 19 14.64 5.03 8.04
N GLY A 20 13.72 4.10 7.84
CA GLY A 20 13.96 2.87 7.07
C GLY A 20 13.70 3.13 5.60
N TRP A 21 14.69 3.66 4.88
CA TRP A 21 14.56 3.97 3.45
C TRP A 21 14.40 2.71 2.61
N HIS A 22 13.40 2.71 1.73
CA HIS A 22 13.10 1.60 0.85
C HIS A 22 12.41 2.06 -0.43
N ARG A 23 12.28 1.11 -1.36
CA ARG A 23 11.41 1.18 -2.53
C ARG A 23 10.51 -0.05 -2.46
N ASP A 24 9.20 0.11 -2.61
CA ASP A 24 8.27 -1.03 -2.51
C ASP A 24 8.43 -1.98 -3.70
N ARG A 25 8.83 -1.43 -4.86
CA ARG A 25 9.14 -2.17 -6.09
C ARG A 25 10.34 -1.58 -6.79
N ALA A 26 10.94 -2.38 -7.68
CA ALA A 26 11.94 -1.87 -8.61
C ALA A 26 11.28 -0.95 -9.66
N HIS A 27 12.11 -0.16 -10.35
CA HIS A 27 11.65 0.62 -11.50
C HIS A 27 11.29 -0.30 -12.67
N LEU A 28 10.12 -0.09 -13.27
CA LEU A 28 9.72 -0.78 -14.49
C LEU A 28 10.31 -0.07 -15.71
N LEU A 29 11.56 -0.38 -16.07
CA LEU A 29 12.34 0.39 -17.06
C LEU A 29 11.71 0.43 -18.46
N ASP A 30 10.94 -0.58 -18.84
CA ASP A 30 10.24 -0.63 -20.13
C ASP A 30 8.97 0.25 -20.17
N HIS A 31 8.52 0.77 -19.02
CA HIS A 31 7.38 1.68 -18.96
C HIS A 31 7.85 3.15 -19.13
N PRO A 32 7.18 3.97 -19.96
CA PRO A 32 7.58 5.36 -20.19
C PRO A 32 7.64 6.25 -18.96
N LEU A 33 6.95 5.85 -17.87
CA LEU A 33 6.96 6.51 -16.57
C LEU A 33 7.83 5.82 -15.49
N ARG A 34 8.55 4.74 -15.84
CA ARG A 34 9.28 3.84 -14.92
C ARG A 34 8.45 3.36 -13.72
N MET A 35 7.13 3.31 -13.91
CA MET A 35 6.15 3.17 -12.84
C MET A 35 5.43 1.83 -12.98
N ASP A 36 5.69 0.94 -12.02
CA ASP A 36 4.97 -0.32 -11.90
C ASP A 36 3.65 -0.11 -11.13
N TYR A 37 3.74 0.58 -9.99
CA TYR A 37 2.58 0.97 -9.19
C TYR A 37 2.67 2.43 -8.78
N ILE A 38 1.50 3.02 -8.59
CA ILE A 38 1.35 4.31 -7.93
C ILE A 38 0.62 4.11 -6.61
N GLN A 39 1.09 4.78 -5.56
CA GLN A 39 0.44 4.75 -4.26
C GLN A 39 -0.20 6.09 -3.96
N LEU A 40 -1.47 6.03 -3.55
CA LEU A 40 -2.19 7.11 -2.90
C LEU A 40 -2.13 6.90 -1.39
N MET A 41 -1.47 7.81 -0.69
CA MET A 41 -1.52 7.89 0.77
C MET A 41 -2.41 9.06 1.17
N VAL A 42 -3.37 8.83 2.07
CA VAL A 42 -4.23 9.86 2.64
C VAL A 42 -3.97 9.96 4.13
N TYR A 43 -3.56 11.13 4.62
CA TYR A 43 -3.46 11.37 6.05
C TYR A 43 -4.85 11.43 6.69
N LEU A 44 -5.02 10.73 7.82
CA LEU A 44 -6.24 10.73 8.63
C LEU A 44 -6.09 11.56 9.91
N ALA A 45 -4.93 12.18 10.10
CA ALA A 45 -4.59 13.09 11.18
C ALA A 45 -3.73 14.22 10.60
N ASP A 46 -3.66 15.35 11.28
CA ASP A 46 -2.75 16.43 10.90
C ASP A 46 -1.30 15.96 11.05
N VAL A 47 -0.47 16.30 10.06
CA VAL A 47 0.93 15.92 10.00
C VAL A 47 1.78 17.15 9.81
N ASP A 48 2.68 17.40 10.75
CA ASP A 48 3.64 18.49 10.75
C ASP A 48 5.04 18.00 11.20
N GLU A 49 5.99 18.93 11.35
CA GLU A 49 7.37 18.65 11.76
C GLU A 49 7.52 17.99 13.15
N THR A 50 6.47 18.02 13.98
CA THR A 50 6.42 17.46 15.33
C THR A 50 5.82 16.05 15.38
N THR A 51 5.30 15.55 14.26
CA THR A 51 4.61 14.25 14.14
C THR A 51 5.39 13.27 13.28
N HIS A 52 4.97 12.01 13.26
CA HIS A 52 5.42 11.10 12.21
C HIS A 52 4.97 11.60 10.83
N CYS A 53 5.83 11.49 9.82
CA CYS A 53 5.48 11.90 8.46
C CYS A 53 5.96 10.88 7.43
N PHE A 54 5.42 10.96 6.22
CA PHE A 54 6.01 10.33 5.05
C PHE A 54 7.13 11.21 4.52
N SER A 55 8.24 10.59 4.14
CA SER A 55 9.36 11.28 3.52
C SER A 55 9.79 10.57 2.25
N ILE A 56 10.25 11.37 1.29
CA ILE A 56 10.68 10.90 -0.03
C ILE A 56 12.01 11.54 -0.39
N SER A 57 12.85 10.83 -1.13
CA SER A 57 13.95 11.42 -1.86
C SER A 57 13.52 11.60 -3.31
N PRO A 58 13.24 12.84 -3.76
CA PRO A 58 12.74 13.08 -5.11
C PRO A 58 13.65 12.51 -6.20
N GLU A 59 13.03 11.85 -7.16
CA GLU A 59 13.69 11.24 -8.32
C GLU A 59 12.88 11.64 -9.56
N SER A 60 13.55 12.22 -10.56
CA SER A 60 12.94 12.52 -11.86
C SER A 60 13.12 11.35 -12.80
N ILE A 61 12.19 11.20 -13.76
CA ILE A 61 12.21 10.08 -14.68
C ILE A 61 13.42 10.04 -15.62
N ASP A 62 13.98 11.20 -15.95
CA ASP A 62 15.12 11.30 -16.86
C ASP A 62 16.47 11.06 -16.15
N GLN A 63 16.46 10.89 -14.82
CA GLN A 63 17.65 10.64 -14.03
C GLN A 63 18.03 9.16 -14.02
N ASP A 64 19.27 8.85 -13.66
CA ASP A 64 19.69 7.47 -13.41
C ASP A 64 19.04 6.93 -12.13
N VAL A 65 18.77 5.62 -12.11
CA VAL A 65 18.30 4.94 -10.90
C VAL A 65 19.48 4.70 -9.97
N LEU A 66 19.59 5.50 -8.91
CA LEU A 66 20.68 5.43 -7.95
C LEU A 66 20.38 4.45 -6.81
N ASP A 67 21.44 3.92 -6.18
CA ASP A 67 21.32 3.23 -4.90
C ASP A 67 20.87 4.19 -3.78
N THR A 68 20.56 3.64 -2.60
CA THR A 68 19.99 4.42 -1.50
C THR A 68 20.88 5.58 -1.06
N GLU A 69 22.19 5.37 -0.95
CA GLU A 69 23.10 6.40 -0.43
C GLU A 69 23.26 7.53 -1.44
N ALA A 70 23.55 7.18 -2.70
CA ALA A 70 23.69 8.15 -3.78
C ALA A 70 22.38 8.91 -4.06
N GLN A 71 21.23 8.23 -3.96
CA GLN A 71 19.93 8.88 -4.11
C GLN A 71 19.66 9.90 -3.01
N LEU A 72 20.02 9.59 -1.76
CA LEU A 72 19.85 10.53 -0.64
C LEU A 72 20.80 11.72 -0.73
N GLU A 73 22.02 11.53 -1.21
CA GLU A 73 22.97 12.62 -1.46
C GLU A 73 22.46 13.55 -2.58
N HIS A 74 21.95 12.96 -3.67
CA HIS A 74 21.51 13.70 -4.85
C HIS A 74 20.13 14.36 -4.70
N GLY A 75 19.13 13.58 -4.31
CA GLY A 75 17.73 14.02 -4.18
C GLY A 75 17.41 14.66 -2.84
N GLY A 76 18.26 14.46 -1.82
CA GLY A 76 18.00 14.91 -0.46
C GLY A 76 16.82 14.17 0.18
N ILE A 77 16.26 14.80 1.22
CA ILE A 77 15.14 14.27 1.99
C ILE A 77 14.05 15.34 2.06
N GLN A 78 12.87 15.01 1.54
CA GLN A 78 11.68 15.84 1.67
C GLN A 78 10.68 15.17 2.59
N ASP A 79 10.40 15.79 3.73
CA ASP A 79 9.27 15.42 4.57
C ASP A 79 7.99 16.03 4.00
N LEU A 80 6.90 15.26 3.97
CA LEU A 80 5.60 15.71 3.47
C LEU A 80 4.63 15.90 4.64
N TYR A 81 4.28 17.15 4.88
CA TYR A 81 3.34 17.62 5.90
C TYR A 81 2.00 18.00 5.26
N GLY A 82 0.95 18.05 6.07
CA GLY A 82 -0.38 18.46 5.65
C GLY A 82 -1.45 18.10 6.68
N GLU A 83 -2.57 18.79 6.62
CA GLU A 83 -3.75 18.53 7.45
C GLU A 83 -4.38 17.17 7.12
N SER A 84 -5.24 16.67 8.01
CA SER A 84 -6.08 15.49 7.75
C SER A 84 -6.87 15.64 6.45
N GLY A 85 -6.85 14.59 5.62
CA GLY A 85 -7.38 14.61 4.26
C GLY A 85 -6.34 14.94 3.18
N THR A 86 -5.12 15.34 3.55
CA THR A 86 -4.02 15.51 2.58
C THR A 86 -3.75 14.21 1.85
N ALA A 87 -3.75 14.28 0.51
CA ALA A 87 -3.48 13.17 -0.39
C ALA A 87 -2.08 13.31 -1.01
N ILE A 88 -1.26 12.28 -0.85
CA ILE A 88 0.08 12.16 -1.43
C ILE A 88 0.03 11.05 -2.47
N LEU A 89 0.36 11.39 -3.71
CA LEU A 89 0.40 10.45 -4.83
C LEU A 89 1.85 10.31 -5.31
N PHE A 90 2.40 9.10 -5.31
CA PHE A 90 3.80 8.89 -5.68
C PHE A 90 4.05 7.53 -6.35
N ASN A 91 5.10 7.45 -7.17
CA ASN A 91 5.58 6.20 -7.75
C ASN A 91 6.32 5.39 -6.67
N VAL A 92 5.88 4.16 -6.43
CA VAL A 92 6.39 3.33 -5.32
C VAL A 92 7.82 2.85 -5.51
N SER A 93 8.35 3.00 -6.74
CA SER A 93 9.75 2.75 -7.07
C SER A 93 10.70 3.88 -6.64
N VAL A 94 10.17 5.06 -6.30
CA VAL A 94 10.97 6.19 -5.78
C VAL A 94 11.34 5.92 -4.33
N LEU A 95 12.56 6.29 -3.92
CA LEU A 95 13.06 6.03 -2.57
C LEU A 95 12.26 6.83 -1.53
N HIS A 96 11.65 6.14 -0.56
CA HIS A 96 10.80 6.74 0.45
C HIS A 96 10.89 6.03 1.80
N THR A 97 10.27 6.63 2.82
CA THR A 97 10.23 6.08 4.16
C THR A 97 9.10 6.69 4.99
N ALA A 98 8.76 6.03 6.09
CA ALA A 98 8.08 6.69 7.20
C ALA A 98 9.16 7.28 8.12
N THR A 99 9.15 8.60 8.31
CA THR A 99 10.01 9.25 9.29
C THR A 99 9.36 9.13 10.66
N THR A 100 9.94 8.27 11.50
CA THR A 100 9.56 8.12 12.89
C THR A 100 10.29 9.18 13.72
N ARG A 101 9.55 9.96 14.52
CA ARG A 101 10.06 11.07 15.33
C ARG A 101 9.67 10.85 16.78
N LYS A 102 10.42 11.45 17.70
CA LYS A 102 9.97 11.54 19.08
C LYS A 102 8.70 12.41 19.14
N THR A 103 7.58 11.83 19.53
CA THR A 103 6.29 12.51 19.58
C THR A 103 5.28 11.75 20.44
N ASN A 104 4.36 12.49 21.02
CA ASN A 104 3.25 11.97 21.82
C ASN A 104 1.99 11.76 20.96
N GLN A 105 2.07 12.12 19.68
CA GLN A 105 0.97 12.12 18.73
C GLN A 105 0.99 10.85 17.87
N GLU A 106 -0.19 10.40 17.48
CA GLU A 106 -0.34 9.30 16.53
C GLU A 106 -0.38 9.84 15.10
N ARG A 107 0.10 9.05 14.14
CA ARG A 107 -0.20 9.26 12.71
C ARG A 107 -1.01 8.09 12.19
N LYS A 108 -2.14 8.40 11.55
CA LYS A 108 -2.97 7.42 10.84
C LYS A 108 -3.04 7.79 9.36
N SER A 109 -2.97 6.80 8.48
CA SER A 109 -3.08 7.00 7.04
C SER A 109 -3.77 5.82 6.36
N VAL A 110 -4.54 6.10 5.31
CA VAL A 110 -4.95 5.10 4.32
C VAL A 110 -3.91 5.07 3.22
N GLN A 111 -3.55 3.87 2.76
CA GLN A 111 -2.59 3.64 1.70
C GLN A 111 -3.23 2.73 0.66
N VAL A 112 -3.40 3.24 -0.56
CA VAL A 112 -4.00 2.52 -1.68
C VAL A 112 -2.99 2.40 -2.80
N TYR A 113 -2.79 1.19 -3.29
CA TYR A 113 -1.89 0.91 -4.40
C TYR A 113 -2.68 0.62 -5.67
N TYR A 114 -2.26 1.25 -6.75
CA TYR A 114 -2.82 1.04 -8.08
C TYR A 114 -1.73 0.55 -9.02
N GLY A 115 -1.97 -0.58 -9.68
CA GLY A 115 -1.06 -1.18 -10.66
C GLY A 115 -1.66 -1.23 -12.05
N HIS A 116 -1.02 -1.99 -12.94
CA HIS A 116 -1.48 -2.21 -14.30
C HIS A 116 -2.40 -3.44 -14.38
N GLN A 117 -3.36 -3.43 -15.31
CA GLN A 117 -4.32 -4.54 -15.48
C GLN A 117 -3.65 -5.86 -15.90
N HIS A 118 -2.53 -5.76 -16.61
CA HIS A 118 -1.81 -6.90 -17.18
C HIS A 118 -0.50 -7.22 -16.44
N GLN A 119 -0.26 -6.57 -15.30
CA GLN A 119 0.82 -6.91 -14.38
C GLN A 119 0.27 -7.76 -13.23
N PRO A 120 1.13 -8.49 -12.50
CA PRO A 120 0.74 -9.11 -11.23
C PRO A 120 0.15 -8.10 -10.25
N TYR A 121 -0.49 -8.59 -9.19
CA TYR A 121 -0.90 -7.77 -8.05
C TYR A 121 0.31 -7.51 -7.11
N LEU A 122 0.20 -6.47 -6.28
CA LEU A 122 1.25 -6.06 -5.35
C LEU A 122 1.33 -6.97 -4.12
N SER A 123 0.20 -7.26 -3.48
CA SER A 123 0.19 -7.96 -2.20
C SER A 123 -1.04 -8.84 -1.98
N GLU A 124 -0.98 -9.63 -0.91
CA GLU A 124 -2.04 -10.55 -0.46
C GLU A 124 -2.89 -9.95 0.67
N ASP A 125 -2.68 -8.68 1.02
CA ASP A 125 -3.21 -8.12 2.27
C ASP A 125 -4.68 -7.68 2.16
N SER A 126 -5.14 -7.32 0.96
CA SER A 126 -6.53 -6.91 0.73
C SER A 126 -7.36 -8.01 0.09
N ILE A 127 -8.64 -8.08 0.47
CA ILE A 127 -9.66 -8.84 -0.26
C ILE A 127 -10.55 -7.89 -1.06
N ILE A 128 -10.91 -8.30 -2.29
CA ILE A 128 -11.83 -7.54 -3.13
C ILE A 128 -13.23 -8.14 -3.03
N THR A 129 -14.19 -7.32 -2.60
CA THR A 129 -15.58 -7.77 -2.44
C THR A 129 -16.27 -7.99 -3.79
N THR A 130 -17.18 -8.97 -3.87
CA THR A 130 -17.92 -9.30 -5.10
C THR A 130 -18.73 -8.13 -5.64
N ARG A 131 -19.16 -7.23 -4.75
CA ARG A 131 -19.87 -5.98 -5.10
C ARG A 131 -19.08 -5.08 -6.06
N LEU A 132 -17.76 -5.21 -6.11
CA LEU A 132 -16.90 -4.36 -6.95
C LEU A 132 -16.53 -5.02 -8.28
N TRP A 133 -16.20 -6.30 -8.27
CA TRP A 133 -15.67 -6.97 -9.47
C TRP A 133 -16.70 -7.84 -10.22
N ARG A 134 -17.73 -8.35 -9.53
CA ARG A 134 -18.76 -9.24 -10.10
C ARG A 134 -20.09 -8.53 -10.28
N ASP A 135 -20.59 -7.95 -9.19
CA ASP A 135 -21.98 -7.50 -9.08
C ASP A 135 -22.13 -5.99 -9.40
N HIS A 136 -21.01 -5.28 -9.61
CA HIS A 136 -21.05 -3.85 -9.92
C HIS A 136 -21.69 -3.62 -11.29
N PRO A 137 -22.61 -2.66 -11.47
CA PRO A 137 -23.28 -2.44 -12.76
C PRO A 137 -22.33 -1.96 -13.87
N ASP A 138 -21.36 -1.12 -13.51
CA ASP A 138 -20.35 -0.57 -14.41
C ASP A 138 -19.24 -1.59 -14.71
N SER A 139 -18.99 -1.88 -15.99
CA SER A 139 -17.93 -2.78 -16.45
C SER A 139 -16.53 -2.28 -16.12
N ASP A 140 -16.29 -0.98 -16.18
CA ASP A 140 -14.96 -0.43 -15.99
C ASP A 140 -14.53 -0.55 -14.52
N VAL A 141 -15.50 -0.40 -13.60
CA VAL A 141 -15.29 -0.69 -12.18
C VAL A 141 -15.01 -2.17 -11.97
N ARG A 142 -15.75 -3.07 -12.64
CA ARG A 142 -15.49 -4.51 -12.55
C ARG A 142 -14.06 -4.83 -13.00
N ASP A 143 -13.65 -4.33 -14.16
CA ASP A 143 -12.31 -4.56 -14.70
C ASP A 143 -11.21 -3.98 -13.80
N PHE A 144 -11.45 -2.79 -13.23
CA PHE A 144 -10.52 -2.14 -12.32
C PHE A 144 -10.25 -2.96 -11.04
N TYR A 145 -11.26 -3.67 -10.53
CA TYR A 145 -11.18 -4.49 -9.32
C TYR A 145 -10.96 -5.98 -9.61
N SER A 146 -10.73 -6.39 -10.87
CA SER A 146 -10.58 -7.80 -11.25
C SER A 146 -9.14 -8.34 -11.24
N VAL A 147 -8.17 -7.53 -10.78
CA VAL A 147 -6.78 -7.99 -10.61
C VAL A 147 -6.65 -8.69 -9.25
N PHE A 148 -7.07 -9.95 -9.19
CA PHE A 148 -7.12 -10.71 -7.94
C PHE A 148 -5.75 -11.24 -7.50
N ASN A 149 -5.43 -10.96 -6.23
CA ASN A 149 -4.41 -11.68 -5.47
C ASN A 149 -4.83 -13.11 -5.17
N ARG A 150 -3.89 -13.93 -4.69
CA ARG A 150 -4.17 -15.35 -4.40
C ARG A 150 -5.23 -15.48 -3.32
N LYS A 151 -5.16 -14.67 -2.26
CA LYS A 151 -6.14 -14.70 -1.16
C LYS A 151 -7.58 -14.48 -1.66
N THR A 152 -7.78 -13.50 -2.54
CA THR A 152 -9.09 -13.21 -3.14
C THR A 152 -9.57 -14.38 -3.99
N ARG A 153 -8.69 -15.00 -4.79
CA ARG A 153 -9.04 -16.18 -5.61
C ARG A 153 -9.46 -17.37 -4.74
N GLU A 154 -8.69 -17.68 -3.69
CA GLU A 154 -8.98 -18.75 -2.74
C GLU A 154 -10.31 -18.51 -2.01
N TYR A 155 -10.55 -17.27 -1.57
CA TYR A 155 -11.80 -16.91 -0.93
C TYR A 155 -12.99 -17.12 -1.86
N ILE A 156 -12.90 -16.63 -3.11
CA ILE A 156 -13.96 -16.79 -4.11
C ILE A 156 -14.25 -18.28 -4.38
N GLN A 157 -13.20 -19.10 -4.50
CA GLN A 157 -13.35 -20.54 -4.74
C GLN A 157 -14.07 -21.27 -3.60
N ARG A 158 -13.90 -20.82 -2.34
CA ARG A 158 -14.50 -21.48 -1.17
C ARG A 158 -15.92 -21.00 -0.87
N VAL A 159 -16.20 -19.73 -1.16
CA VAL A 159 -17.49 -19.11 -0.85
C VAL A 159 -18.47 -19.18 -2.02
N GLU A 160 -17.98 -19.40 -3.24
CA GLU A 160 -18.80 -19.46 -4.47
C GLU A 160 -19.80 -18.28 -4.57
N ASP A 161 -21.10 -18.59 -4.61
CA ASP A 161 -22.22 -17.65 -4.67
C ASP A 161 -22.85 -17.37 -3.29
N ASP A 162 -22.31 -17.91 -2.20
CA ASP A 162 -22.86 -17.67 -0.85
C ASP A 162 -22.48 -16.29 -0.33
N SER A 163 -23.23 -15.28 -0.78
CA SER A 163 -23.04 -13.88 -0.37
C SER A 163 -23.47 -13.59 1.07
N ASN A 164 -23.90 -14.59 1.86
CA ASN A 164 -24.58 -14.39 3.13
C ASN A 164 -23.82 -14.92 4.35
N LEU A 165 -22.56 -15.36 4.19
CA LEU A 165 -21.73 -15.73 5.33
C LEU A 165 -21.67 -14.59 6.36
N PRO A 166 -21.90 -14.88 7.66
CA PRO A 166 -21.66 -13.92 8.73
C PRO A 166 -20.21 -13.39 8.70
N LEU A 167 -20.02 -12.13 9.11
CA LEU A 167 -18.71 -11.49 9.12
C LEU A 167 -17.66 -12.31 9.90
N GLU A 168 -18.06 -12.92 11.01
CA GLU A 168 -17.17 -13.75 11.84
C GLU A 168 -16.64 -14.96 11.06
N GLU A 169 -17.52 -15.69 10.35
CA GLU A 169 -17.14 -16.83 9.52
C GLU A 169 -16.24 -16.40 8.34
N VAL A 170 -16.52 -15.23 7.73
CA VAL A 170 -15.65 -14.65 6.69
C VAL A 170 -14.26 -14.37 7.25
N LEU A 171 -14.15 -13.79 8.43
CA LEU A 171 -12.87 -13.47 9.05
C LEU A 171 -12.08 -14.74 9.39
N GLU A 172 -12.73 -15.76 9.95
CA GLU A 172 -12.11 -17.06 10.23
C GLU A 172 -11.58 -17.72 8.95
N LEU A 173 -12.39 -17.74 7.89
CA LEU A 173 -12.01 -18.28 6.59
C LEU A 173 -10.79 -17.54 6.00
N LEU A 174 -10.76 -16.21 6.08
CA LEU A 174 -9.65 -15.41 5.58
C LEU A 174 -8.36 -15.65 6.36
N VAL A 175 -8.44 -15.90 7.67
CA VAL A 175 -7.30 -16.28 8.50
C VAL A 175 -6.80 -17.67 8.13
N GLU A 176 -7.71 -18.61 7.87
CA GLU A 176 -7.34 -19.96 7.45
C GLU A 176 -6.65 -19.96 6.08
N ILE A 177 -7.16 -19.19 5.11
CA ILE A 177 -6.50 -18.97 3.81
C ILE A 177 -5.10 -18.37 4.02
N ASP A 178 -4.92 -17.43 4.94
CA ASP A 178 -3.59 -16.87 5.24
C ASP A 178 -2.61 -17.95 5.73
N TYR A 179 -3.06 -18.90 6.55
CA TYR A 179 -2.21 -20.02 6.99
C TYR A 179 -1.84 -20.96 5.84
N GLU A 180 -2.81 -21.34 5.02
CA GLU A 180 -2.60 -22.28 3.91
C GLU A 180 -1.75 -21.69 2.78
N THR A 181 -1.88 -20.39 2.54
CA THR A 181 -1.10 -19.67 1.54
C THR A 181 0.29 -19.28 2.04
N GLY A 182 0.57 -19.50 3.34
CA GLY A 182 1.85 -19.18 3.98
C GLY A 182 2.02 -17.70 4.33
N LYS A 183 0.97 -16.89 4.21
CA LYS A 183 0.97 -15.48 4.61
C LYS A 183 1.02 -15.31 6.13
N ARG A 184 0.43 -16.25 6.89
CA ARG A 184 0.54 -16.34 8.34
C ARG A 184 1.14 -17.69 8.74
N GLN A 185 1.83 -17.73 9.87
CA GLN A 185 2.27 -18.97 10.52
C GLN A 185 1.30 -19.33 11.63
N ARG A 186 0.91 -20.60 11.71
CA ARG A 186 0.05 -21.06 12.81
C ARG A 186 0.78 -20.86 14.15
N PRO A 187 0.06 -20.43 15.20
CA PRO A 187 0.60 -20.48 16.56
C PRO A 187 1.08 -21.90 16.87
N ALA A 188 2.23 -22.02 17.52
CA ALA A 188 2.77 -23.28 18.00
C ALA A 188 1.93 -23.87 19.14
#